data_AF-A0A954XGU3-F1
#
_entry.id   AF-A0A954XGU3-F1
#
_cell.length_a   1.000
_cell.length_b   1.000
_cell.length_c   1.000
_cell.angle_alpha   90.00
_cell.angle_beta   90.00
_cell.angle_gamma   90.00
#
_symmetry.space_group_name_H-M   'P 1'
#
loop_
_entity.id
_entity.type
_entity.pdbx_description
1 polymer ?
#
loop_
_entity_poly.entity_id
_entity_poly.type
_entity_poly.pdbx_seq_one_letter_code
_entity_poly.pdbx_strand_id
1 'polypeptide(L)'
;MLTRSDFPEPFTNDEASARVVFERLCEFVDFPTDKIQLQFWNIAPRASDGAVHFVSHEVVDDRIRIDLNAALLHDPVGLTAALASELAHIRLDARHGMSNEDDDDEMLAELFTVMLGLGVLTSNGAIFESTRDDGGWTRWEMRQRSQMTLPTYGYALALFAHLRGDIQCAWQRHLRLDVRTAFRRSVKFLNDFPPSSLDGLWPTAARPTTSLRTEDDVAADQTDSADQRRSQASQEQSVPLCRYCGEALFADDQRDICIECRKSIEENELEMESDEANAYATTRRAEAFAKIGCLTVAIVFIAILVWAAIRDSS
;
A
#
# COMPACT_ATOMS: atom_id res chain seq x y z
N MET A 1 -8.10 -0.58 11.22
CA MET A 1 -7.48 0.09 10.06
C MET A 1 -8.59 0.41 9.07
N LEU A 2 -8.58 1.60 8.46
CA LEU A 2 -9.60 2.01 7.49
C LEU A 2 -9.43 1.22 6.19
N THR A 3 -10.54 0.79 5.60
CA THR A 3 -10.60 -0.05 4.41
C THR A 3 -11.72 0.43 3.49
N ARG A 4 -11.89 -0.21 2.32
CA ARG A 4 -12.96 0.13 1.39
C ARG A 4 -14.37 0.00 2.00
N SER A 5 -14.61 -0.92 2.93
CA SER A 5 -15.95 -1.09 3.53
C SER A 5 -16.39 0.10 4.37
N ASP A 6 -15.44 0.96 4.76
CA ASP A 6 -15.70 2.19 5.50
C ASP A 6 -16.13 3.36 4.58
N PHE A 7 -16.32 3.09 3.27
CA PHE A 7 -16.87 4.00 2.27
C PHE A 7 -18.05 3.33 1.54
N PRO A 8 -19.24 3.27 2.17
CA PRO A 8 -20.43 2.60 1.65
C PRO A 8 -21.09 3.34 0.49
N GLU A 9 -20.87 4.66 0.33
CA GLU A 9 -21.42 5.44 -0.76
C GLU A 9 -20.79 5.04 -2.11
N PRO A 10 -21.60 4.98 -3.18
CA PRO A 10 -21.07 4.77 -4.52
C PRO A 10 -20.17 5.95 -4.92
N PHE A 11 -18.99 5.64 -5.43
CA PHE A 11 -18.08 6.64 -5.98
C PHE A 11 -18.43 6.91 -7.45
N THR A 12 -18.83 8.14 -7.78
CA THR A 12 -19.39 8.53 -9.08
C THR A 12 -18.38 9.26 -9.98
N ASN A 13 -17.09 9.25 -9.62
CA ASN A 13 -16.01 9.92 -10.36
C ASN A 13 -16.26 11.41 -10.58
N ASP A 14 -16.87 12.06 -9.59
CA ASP A 14 -17.18 13.50 -9.61
C ASP A 14 -16.65 14.17 -8.33
N GLU A 15 -16.62 15.50 -8.34
CA GLU A 15 -16.16 16.28 -7.19
C GLU A 15 -17.00 16.03 -5.93
N ALA A 16 -18.29 15.70 -6.09
CA ALA A 16 -19.19 15.48 -4.96
C ALA A 16 -18.83 14.19 -4.20
N SER A 17 -18.62 13.09 -4.91
CA SER A 17 -18.17 11.83 -4.32
C SER A 17 -16.76 11.93 -3.74
N ALA A 18 -15.86 12.70 -4.36
CA ALA A 18 -14.55 13.00 -3.79
C ALA A 18 -14.61 13.80 -2.48
N ARG A 19 -15.54 14.77 -2.37
CA ARG A 19 -15.80 15.50 -1.11
C ARG A 19 -16.30 14.58 0.01
N VAL A 20 -17.17 13.62 -0.29
CA VAL A 20 -17.63 12.62 0.70
C VAL A 20 -16.46 11.78 1.23
N VAL A 21 -15.55 11.34 0.34
CA VAL A 21 -14.33 10.62 0.75
C VAL A 21 -13.47 11.50 1.65
N PHE A 22 -13.25 12.75 1.26
CA PHE A 22 -12.47 13.72 2.04
C PHE A 22 -13.05 13.98 3.43
N GLU A 23 -14.36 14.18 3.55
CA GLU A 23 -15.05 14.40 4.82
C GLU A 23 -14.90 13.21 5.77
N ARG A 24 -15.07 11.99 5.26
CA ARG A 24 -14.85 10.75 6.03
C ARG A 24 -13.42 10.60 6.50
N LEU A 25 -12.44 10.93 5.65
CA LEU A 25 -11.04 10.91 6.04
C LEU A 25 -10.78 11.93 7.16
N CYS A 26 -11.29 13.16 7.02
CA CYS A 26 -11.17 14.19 8.07
C CYS A 26 -11.78 13.74 9.39
N GLU A 27 -12.98 13.16 9.37
CA GLU A 27 -13.62 12.61 10.57
C GLU A 27 -12.77 11.52 11.22
N PHE A 28 -12.18 10.64 10.40
CA PHE A 28 -11.33 9.56 10.86
C PHE A 28 -10.04 10.06 11.53
N VAL A 29 -9.40 11.08 10.95
CA VAL A 29 -8.17 11.69 11.51
C VAL A 29 -8.44 12.80 12.53
N ASP A 30 -9.70 13.04 12.88
CA ASP A 30 -10.17 14.05 13.85
C ASP A 30 -9.76 15.48 13.45
N PHE A 31 -9.94 15.81 12.17
CA PHE A 31 -9.73 17.15 11.64
C PHE A 31 -11.04 17.94 11.45
N PRO A 32 -11.07 19.21 11.89
CA PRO A 32 -12.21 20.08 11.65
C PRO A 32 -12.33 20.44 10.16
N THR A 33 -13.38 19.94 9.50
CA THR A 33 -13.61 20.16 8.07
C THR A 33 -13.88 21.62 7.72
N ASP A 34 -14.33 22.45 8.67
CA ASP A 34 -14.53 23.90 8.47
C ASP A 34 -13.21 24.68 8.34
N LYS A 35 -12.09 24.07 8.75
CA LYS A 35 -10.74 24.63 8.64
C LYS A 35 -10.02 24.22 7.35
N ILE A 36 -10.53 23.23 6.63
CA ILE A 36 -9.88 22.70 5.43
C ILE A 36 -10.82 22.83 4.22
N GLN A 37 -10.35 23.54 3.20
CA GLN A 37 -11.07 23.72 1.96
C GLN A 37 -10.50 22.79 0.88
N LEU A 38 -11.30 21.83 0.40
CA LEU A 38 -10.95 21.03 -0.77
C LEU A 38 -11.33 21.76 -2.07
N GLN A 39 -10.36 21.98 -2.95
CA GLN A 39 -10.54 22.51 -4.30
C GLN A 39 -10.03 21.50 -5.33
N PHE A 40 -10.59 21.60 -6.54
CA PHE A 40 -10.22 20.76 -7.67
C PHE A 40 -9.62 21.63 -8.76
N TRP A 41 -8.51 21.18 -9.33
CA TRP A 41 -7.85 21.86 -10.43
C TRP A 41 -7.71 20.93 -11.62
N ASN A 42 -7.90 21.51 -12.80
CA ASN A 42 -7.77 20.83 -14.09
C ASN A 42 -6.52 21.34 -14.79
N ILE A 43 -5.40 20.66 -14.59
CA ILE A 43 -4.20 20.87 -15.41
C ILE A 43 -3.74 19.49 -15.89
N ALA A 44 -3.51 19.39 -17.20
CA ALA A 44 -2.79 18.26 -17.76
C ALA A 44 -1.45 18.16 -17.01
N PRO A 45 -1.10 17.00 -16.40
CA PRO A 45 0.07 16.88 -15.54
C PRO A 45 1.27 17.56 -16.19
N ARG A 46 1.82 18.58 -15.51
CA ARG A 46 3.02 19.26 -16.01
C ARG A 46 4.11 18.20 -16.11
N ALA A 47 4.49 17.86 -17.33
CA ALA A 47 5.50 16.86 -17.62
C ALA A 47 6.92 17.30 -17.24
N SER A 48 7.10 18.34 -16.42
CA SER A 48 8.37 19.05 -16.30
C SER A 48 9.23 18.71 -15.09
N ASP A 49 8.73 18.04 -14.06
CA ASP A 49 9.59 17.58 -12.94
C ASP A 49 9.13 16.20 -12.49
N GLY A 50 10.08 15.30 -12.18
CA GLY A 50 9.91 13.84 -12.08
C GLY A 50 8.81 13.29 -11.15
N ALA A 51 8.11 14.12 -10.39
CA ALA A 51 6.94 13.77 -9.60
C ALA A 51 5.72 14.59 -10.04
N VAL A 52 4.68 13.91 -10.54
CA VAL A 52 3.38 14.56 -10.72
C VAL A 52 2.75 14.68 -9.33
N HIS A 53 2.86 15.84 -8.68
CA HIS A 53 2.08 16.12 -7.47
C HIS A 53 0.59 16.19 -7.86
N PHE A 54 -0.17 15.21 -7.38
CA PHE A 54 -1.61 15.13 -7.63
C PHE A 54 -2.44 15.86 -6.56
N VAL A 55 -1.82 16.24 -5.45
CA VAL A 55 -2.41 16.94 -4.31
C VAL A 55 -1.35 17.88 -3.72
N SER A 56 -1.79 19.00 -3.16
CA SER A 56 -0.93 19.95 -2.42
C SER A 56 -1.75 20.80 -1.46
N HIS A 57 -1.14 21.30 -0.38
CA HIS A 57 -1.80 22.16 0.61
C HIS A 57 -1.20 23.56 0.75
N GLU A 58 -2.13 24.49 0.72
CA GLU A 58 -2.15 25.89 1.13
C GLU A 58 -2.34 26.21 2.60
N VAL A 59 -1.68 27.20 3.20
CA VAL A 59 -2.34 28.01 4.26
C VAL A 59 -2.75 29.34 3.67
N VAL A 60 -4.06 29.61 3.64
CA VAL A 60 -4.68 30.83 3.08
C VAL A 60 -5.68 31.39 4.08
N ASP A 61 -5.48 32.62 4.54
CA ASP A 61 -6.40 33.33 5.45
C ASP A 61 -6.81 32.50 6.70
N ASP A 62 -5.81 31.90 7.37
CA ASP A 62 -5.99 31.02 8.55
C ASP A 62 -6.80 29.73 8.27
N ARG A 63 -6.94 29.35 7.00
CA ARG A 63 -7.53 28.09 6.56
C ARG A 63 -6.54 27.29 5.75
N ILE A 64 -6.69 25.97 5.76
CA ILE A 64 -5.88 25.08 4.95
C ILE A 64 -6.63 24.83 3.66
N ARG A 65 -6.00 25.03 2.51
CA ARG A 65 -6.59 24.71 1.21
C ARG A 65 -5.89 23.49 0.62
N ILE A 66 -6.62 22.44 0.28
CA ILE A 66 -6.09 21.29 -0.43
C ILE A 66 -6.51 21.39 -1.89
N ASP A 67 -5.54 21.42 -2.79
CA ASP A 67 -5.72 21.49 -4.23
C ASP A 67 -5.52 20.09 -4.84
N LEU A 68 -6.61 19.43 -5.23
CA LEU A 68 -6.60 18.08 -5.78
C LEU A 68 -6.72 18.08 -7.31
N ASN A 69 -5.84 17.35 -8.00
CA ASN A 69 -5.90 17.21 -9.46
C ASN A 69 -7.13 16.40 -9.85
N ALA A 70 -8.01 16.97 -10.68
CA ALA A 70 -9.26 16.32 -11.06
C ALA A 70 -9.06 15.01 -11.86
N ALA A 71 -7.86 14.74 -12.39
CA ALA A 71 -7.52 13.45 -12.98
C ALA A 71 -7.68 12.28 -11.99
N LEU A 72 -7.51 12.52 -10.69
CA LEU A 72 -7.72 11.52 -9.65
C LEU A 72 -9.20 11.16 -9.45
N LEU A 73 -10.15 11.95 -9.96
CA LEU A 73 -11.57 11.59 -9.92
C LEU A 73 -11.86 10.28 -10.65
N HIS A 74 -11.01 9.86 -11.58
CA HIS A 74 -11.13 8.57 -12.28
C HIS A 74 -10.33 7.43 -11.63
N ASP A 75 -9.69 7.70 -10.48
CA ASP A 75 -8.87 6.77 -9.74
C ASP A 75 -9.18 6.87 -8.24
N PRO A 76 -10.28 6.25 -7.77
CA PRO A 76 -10.72 6.36 -6.38
C PRO A 76 -9.67 5.86 -5.36
N VAL A 77 -8.86 4.87 -5.73
CA VAL A 77 -7.80 4.35 -4.85
C VAL A 77 -6.67 5.39 -4.73
N GLY A 78 -6.21 5.92 -5.86
CA GLY A 78 -5.21 6.99 -5.91
C GLY A 78 -5.69 8.26 -5.20
N LEU A 79 -6.96 8.65 -5.40
CA LEU A 79 -7.58 9.79 -4.74
C LEU A 79 -7.59 9.65 -3.23
N THR A 80 -8.05 8.49 -2.74
CA THR A 80 -8.13 8.24 -1.29
C THR A 80 -6.74 8.21 -0.66
N ALA A 81 -5.76 7.60 -1.34
CA ALA A 81 -4.38 7.57 -0.90
C ALA A 81 -3.76 8.97 -0.85
N ALA A 82 -3.94 9.77 -1.90
CA ALA A 82 -3.41 11.14 -1.97
C ALA A 82 -4.00 12.02 -0.86
N LEU A 83 -5.33 11.99 -0.66
CA LEU A 83 -5.97 12.75 0.41
C LEU A 83 -5.52 12.28 1.81
N ALA A 84 -5.33 10.98 2.01
CA ALA A 84 -4.83 10.44 3.27
C ALA A 84 -3.40 10.90 3.58
N SER A 85 -2.50 10.87 2.59
CA SER A 85 -1.13 11.39 2.74
C SER A 85 -1.13 12.88 3.03
N GLU A 86 -1.96 13.66 2.33
CA GLU A 86 -2.04 15.11 2.54
C GLU A 86 -2.52 15.48 3.95
N LEU A 87 -3.55 14.79 4.44
CA LEU A 87 -4.03 14.99 5.81
C LEU A 87 -2.98 14.60 6.85
N ALA A 88 -2.12 13.62 6.55
CA ALA A 88 -0.99 13.30 7.40
C ALA A 88 0.09 14.39 7.39
N HIS A 89 0.43 14.97 6.23
CA HIS A 89 1.32 16.13 6.13
C HIS A 89 0.81 17.29 6.98
N ILE A 90 -0.43 17.72 6.75
CA ILE A 90 -1.08 18.80 7.51
C ILE A 90 -1.02 18.55 9.03
N ARG A 91 -1.17 17.29 9.46
CA ARG A 91 -1.12 16.92 10.88
C ARG A 91 0.29 16.96 11.46
N LEU A 92 1.29 16.57 10.68
CA LEU A 92 2.69 16.66 11.08
C LEU A 92 3.13 18.12 11.17
N ASP A 93 2.81 18.94 10.16
CA ASP A 93 3.10 20.38 10.14
C ASP A 93 2.53 21.08 11.38
N ALA A 94 1.26 20.80 11.71
CA ALA A 94 0.58 21.39 12.86
C ALA A 94 1.21 21.00 14.21
N ARG A 95 1.91 19.86 14.30
CA ARG A 95 2.52 19.37 15.55
C ARG A 95 4.00 19.70 15.68
N HIS A 96 4.72 19.74 14.57
CA HIS A 96 6.17 19.78 14.56
C HIS A 96 6.74 21.03 13.88
N GLY A 97 5.90 21.86 13.23
CA GLY A 97 6.36 23.06 12.53
C GLY A 97 7.37 22.73 11.42
N MET A 98 7.25 21.55 10.83
CA MET A 98 8.12 21.07 9.76
C MET A 98 7.84 21.91 8.50
N SER A 99 8.91 22.28 7.79
CA SER A 99 8.82 22.98 6.51
C SER A 99 8.87 21.95 5.39
N ASN A 100 7.89 22.00 4.47
CA ASN A 100 7.67 21.13 3.29
C ASN A 100 8.85 20.95 2.30
N GLU A 101 10.12 21.07 2.69
CA GLU A 101 11.26 21.16 1.77
C GLU A 101 12.21 19.95 1.78
N ASP A 102 12.02 18.95 2.66
CA ASP A 102 12.91 17.77 2.74
C ASP A 102 12.20 16.48 2.30
N ASP A 103 12.86 15.65 1.47
CA ASP A 103 12.37 14.33 1.00
C ASP A 103 11.98 13.39 2.17
N ASP A 104 12.59 13.57 3.34
CA ASP A 104 12.30 12.83 4.56
C ASP A 104 10.86 13.08 5.07
N ASP A 105 10.27 14.24 4.75
CA ASP A 105 8.95 14.65 5.22
C ASP A 105 7.84 13.88 4.50
N GLU A 106 8.03 13.57 3.21
CA GLU A 106 7.11 12.75 2.44
C GLU A 106 7.07 11.30 2.94
N MET A 107 8.25 10.69 3.16
CA MET A 107 8.31 9.33 3.73
C MET A 107 7.76 9.29 5.16
N LEU A 108 7.99 10.33 5.96
CA LEU A 108 7.44 10.44 7.31
C LEU A 108 5.93 10.57 7.30
N ALA A 109 5.35 11.39 6.41
CA ALA A 109 3.91 11.52 6.27
C ALA A 109 3.26 10.19 5.87
N GLU A 110 3.86 9.45 4.94
CA GLU A 110 3.37 8.13 4.54
C GLU A 110 3.45 7.11 5.68
N LEU A 111 4.55 7.08 6.43
CA LEU A 111 4.66 6.26 7.64
C LEU A 111 3.61 6.69 8.67
N PHE A 112 3.36 7.99 8.80
CA PHE A 112 2.35 8.52 9.69
C PHE A 112 0.94 8.06 9.30
N THR A 113 0.62 7.93 8.00
CA THR A 113 -0.65 7.32 7.57
C THR A 113 -0.83 5.90 8.08
N VAL A 114 0.24 5.09 8.15
CA VAL A 114 0.19 3.74 8.75
C VAL A 114 -0.19 3.84 10.23
N MET A 115 0.45 4.74 10.97
CA MET A 115 0.21 4.94 12.40
C MET A 115 -1.17 5.51 12.71
N LEU A 116 -1.73 6.32 11.81
CA LEU A 116 -3.11 6.80 11.88
C LEU A 116 -4.14 5.69 11.57
N GLY A 117 -3.71 4.54 11.04
CA GLY A 117 -4.61 3.47 10.63
C GLY A 117 -5.16 3.63 9.21
N LEU A 118 -4.54 4.46 8.37
CA LEU A 118 -4.86 4.68 6.95
C LEU A 118 -3.96 3.87 6.01
N GLY A 119 -2.97 3.14 6.53
CA GLY A 119 -1.94 2.48 5.72
C GLY A 119 -2.44 1.46 4.68
N VAL A 120 -3.64 0.88 4.84
CA VAL A 120 -4.25 0.04 3.78
C VAL A 120 -4.57 0.89 2.55
N LEU A 121 -5.07 2.11 2.74
CA LEU A 121 -5.46 3.00 1.65
C LEU A 121 -4.22 3.54 0.93
N THR A 122 -3.24 4.04 1.67
CA THR A 122 -2.00 4.60 1.09
C THR A 122 -1.13 3.54 0.41
N SER A 123 -0.94 2.37 1.04
CA SER A 123 -0.16 1.29 0.43
C SER A 123 -0.81 0.72 -0.85
N ASN A 124 -2.14 0.73 -0.93
CA ASN A 124 -2.87 0.30 -2.14
C ASN A 124 -2.77 1.33 -3.27
N GLY A 125 -2.69 2.63 -2.95
CA GLY A 125 -2.51 3.71 -3.93
C GLY A 125 -1.06 4.06 -4.26
N ALA A 126 -0.09 3.40 -3.61
CA ALA A 126 1.34 3.67 -3.76
C ALA A 126 1.87 3.44 -5.19
N ILE A 127 1.17 2.63 -5.99
CA ILE A 127 1.50 2.36 -7.38
C ILE A 127 0.28 2.64 -8.25
N PHE A 128 0.53 3.31 -9.37
CA PHE A 128 -0.41 3.49 -10.45
C PHE A 128 -0.10 2.54 -11.60
N GLU A 129 -1.13 1.85 -12.07
CA GLU A 129 -1.08 0.99 -13.24
C GLU A 129 -2.12 1.48 -14.24
N SER A 130 -1.71 1.66 -15.49
CA SER A 130 -2.64 1.99 -16.57
C SER A 130 -2.34 1.17 -17.81
N THR A 131 -3.41 0.72 -18.45
CA THR A 131 -3.37 0.01 -19.72
C THR A 131 -4.12 0.84 -20.74
N ARG A 132 -3.45 1.20 -21.83
CA ARG A 132 -4.02 1.96 -22.93
C ARG A 132 -3.99 1.13 -24.20
N ASP A 133 -5.15 0.93 -24.81
CA ASP A 133 -5.28 0.34 -26.14
C ASP A 133 -5.36 1.45 -27.19
N ASP A 134 -4.31 1.60 -27.99
CA ASP A 134 -4.29 2.52 -29.14
C ASP A 134 -4.24 1.71 -30.44
N GLY A 135 -5.42 1.47 -31.02
CA GLY A 135 -5.58 1.07 -32.43
C GLY A 135 -4.81 -0.18 -32.87
N GLY A 136 -4.62 -1.15 -31.97
CA GLY A 136 -3.94 -2.43 -32.24
C GLY A 136 -2.72 -2.71 -31.37
N TRP A 137 -2.32 -1.76 -30.52
CA TRP A 137 -1.24 -1.94 -29.55
C TRP A 137 -1.71 -1.61 -28.14
N THR A 138 -1.49 -2.54 -27.21
CA THR A 138 -1.71 -2.35 -25.78
C THR A 138 -0.41 -1.82 -25.16
N ARG A 139 -0.45 -0.61 -24.61
CA ARG A 139 0.64 -0.03 -23.82
C ARG A 139 0.29 -0.16 -22.35
N TRP A 140 1.18 -0.80 -21.60
CA TRP A 140 1.13 -0.85 -20.14
C TRP A 140 2.11 0.15 -19.55
N GLU A 141 1.68 0.87 -18.53
CA GLU A 141 2.49 1.83 -17.79
C GLU A 141 2.27 1.64 -16.29
N MET A 142 3.39 1.57 -15.55
CA MET A 142 3.43 1.49 -14.09
C MET A 142 4.25 2.66 -13.56
N ARG A 143 3.72 3.38 -12.58
CA ARG A 143 4.41 4.50 -11.93
C ARG A 143 4.27 4.41 -10.42
N GLN A 144 5.37 4.63 -9.71
CA GLN A 144 5.35 4.81 -8.26
C GLN A 144 4.80 6.21 -7.94
N ARG A 145 3.88 6.28 -6.97
CA ARG A 145 3.27 7.54 -6.50
C ARG A 145 3.64 7.89 -5.05
N SER A 146 4.29 6.97 -4.38
CA SER A 146 4.62 7.04 -2.95
C SER A 146 6.12 6.98 -2.76
N GLN A 147 6.67 7.66 -1.76
CA GLN A 147 8.10 7.58 -1.46
C GLN A 147 8.48 6.24 -0.82
N MET A 148 7.60 5.70 0.01
CA MET A 148 7.71 4.36 0.59
C MET A 148 7.51 3.29 -0.49
N THR A 149 8.50 2.40 -0.59
CA THR A 149 8.35 1.20 -1.41
C THR A 149 7.32 0.25 -0.77
N LEU A 150 6.70 -0.61 -1.59
CA LEU A 150 5.72 -1.60 -1.11
C LEU A 150 6.25 -2.53 -0.01
N PRO A 151 7.52 -3.01 -0.07
CA PRO A 151 8.09 -3.77 1.03
C PRO A 151 8.19 -2.95 2.32
N THR A 152 8.51 -1.65 2.19
CA THR A 152 8.56 -0.73 3.33
C THR A 152 7.18 -0.55 3.95
N TYR A 153 6.11 -0.41 3.15
CA TYR A 153 4.74 -0.43 3.65
C TYR A 153 4.42 -1.75 4.37
N GLY A 154 4.76 -2.89 3.78
CA GLY A 154 4.53 -4.21 4.39
C GLY A 154 5.19 -4.33 5.76
N TYR A 155 6.44 -3.87 5.87
CA TYR A 155 7.17 -3.85 7.15
C TYR A 155 6.56 -2.88 8.16
N ALA A 156 6.24 -1.64 7.75
CA ALA A 156 5.61 -0.65 8.62
C ALA A 156 4.24 -1.12 9.15
N LEU A 157 3.44 -1.75 8.30
CA LEU A 157 2.16 -2.35 8.68
C LEU A 157 2.34 -3.51 9.67
N ALA A 158 3.38 -4.33 9.50
CA ALA A 158 3.69 -5.42 10.42
C ALA A 158 4.14 -4.90 11.80
N LEU A 159 4.94 -3.83 11.84
CA LEU A 159 5.28 -3.14 13.08
C LEU A 159 4.03 -2.56 13.75
N PHE A 160 3.15 -1.91 12.99
CA PHE A 160 1.89 -1.39 13.51
C PHE A 160 0.99 -2.49 14.09
N ALA A 161 0.88 -3.63 13.40
CA ALA A 161 0.15 -4.80 13.89
C ALA A 161 0.76 -5.35 15.19
N HIS A 162 2.09 -5.49 15.24
CA HIS A 162 2.83 -5.95 16.41
C HIS A 162 2.63 -5.03 17.62
N LEU A 163 2.77 -3.71 17.42
CA LEU A 163 2.55 -2.69 18.44
C LEU A 163 1.12 -2.71 19.03
N ARG A 164 0.14 -3.20 18.27
CA ARG A 164 -1.26 -3.35 18.72
C ARG A 164 -1.56 -4.72 19.32
N GLY A 165 -0.61 -5.66 19.28
CA GLY A 165 -0.87 -7.07 19.58
C GLY A 165 -1.84 -7.74 18.61
N ASP A 166 -2.06 -7.16 17.43
CA ASP A 166 -3.00 -7.64 16.41
C ASP A 166 -2.25 -8.51 15.39
N ILE A 167 -1.85 -9.72 15.76
CA ILE A 167 -1.05 -10.59 14.86
C ILE A 167 -1.93 -11.18 13.73
N GLN A 168 -3.23 -11.36 13.98
CA GLN A 168 -4.20 -11.85 13.00
C GLN A 168 -5.11 -10.71 12.50
N CYS A 169 -4.49 -9.76 11.82
CA CYS A 169 -5.16 -8.60 11.25
C CYS A 169 -6.20 -9.01 10.18
N ALA A 170 -7.49 -8.89 10.48
CA ALA A 170 -8.56 -9.11 9.49
C ALA A 170 -8.41 -8.17 8.28
N TRP A 171 -7.86 -6.98 8.48
CA TRP A 171 -7.67 -5.96 7.45
C TRP A 171 -6.59 -6.33 6.41
N GLN A 172 -5.69 -7.27 6.70
CA GLN A 172 -4.61 -7.66 5.77
C GLN A 172 -5.14 -8.17 4.42
N ARG A 173 -6.37 -8.71 4.41
CA ARG A 173 -7.03 -9.20 3.19
C ARG A 173 -7.43 -8.08 2.22
N HIS A 174 -7.38 -6.83 2.66
CA HIS A 174 -7.65 -5.64 1.85
C HIS A 174 -6.39 -5.00 1.28
N LEU A 175 -5.20 -5.50 1.64
CA LEU A 175 -3.93 -5.04 1.06
C LEU A 175 -3.77 -5.54 -0.38
N ARG A 176 -3.13 -4.73 -1.23
CA ARG A 176 -2.59 -5.14 -2.51
C ARG A 176 -1.68 -6.35 -2.32
N LEU A 177 -1.66 -7.26 -3.29
CA LEU A 177 -1.00 -8.56 -3.15
C LEU A 177 0.47 -8.41 -2.72
N ASP A 178 1.22 -7.55 -3.38
CA ASP A 178 2.65 -7.34 -3.11
C ASP A 178 2.90 -6.81 -1.69
N VAL A 179 2.08 -5.86 -1.23
CA VAL A 179 2.15 -5.31 0.13
C VAL A 179 1.76 -6.39 1.15
N ARG A 180 0.75 -7.21 0.85
CA ARG A 180 0.32 -8.31 1.71
C ARG A 180 1.40 -9.36 1.87
N THR A 181 2.10 -9.70 0.78
CA THR A 181 3.21 -10.64 0.78
C THR A 181 4.37 -10.10 1.62
N ALA A 182 4.74 -8.83 1.44
CA ALA A 182 5.73 -8.17 2.28
C ALA A 182 5.32 -8.15 3.75
N PHE A 183 4.08 -7.74 4.06
CA PHE A 183 3.52 -7.73 5.42
C PHE A 183 3.63 -9.10 6.11
N ARG A 184 3.23 -10.18 5.44
CA ARG A 184 3.30 -11.54 6.01
C ARG A 184 4.73 -11.97 6.31
N ARG A 185 5.67 -11.67 5.40
CA ARG A 185 7.10 -11.93 5.61
C ARG A 185 7.62 -11.14 6.82
N SER A 186 7.23 -9.87 6.93
CA SER A 186 7.60 -9.00 8.04
C SER A 186 6.99 -9.45 9.37
N VAL A 187 5.73 -9.87 9.42
CA VAL A 187 5.13 -10.45 10.64
C VAL A 187 5.89 -11.69 11.10
N LYS A 188 6.21 -12.60 10.17
CA LYS A 188 7.04 -13.77 10.50
C LYS A 188 8.39 -13.36 11.07
N PHE A 189 9.08 -12.43 10.41
CA PHE A 189 10.36 -11.91 10.87
C PHE A 189 10.27 -11.29 12.27
N LEU A 190 9.26 -10.46 12.55
CA LEU A 190 9.07 -9.82 13.86
C LEU A 190 8.71 -10.83 14.97
N ASN A 191 8.06 -11.94 14.63
CA ASN A 191 7.81 -13.01 15.58
C ASN A 191 9.09 -13.79 15.93
N ASP A 192 9.97 -13.99 14.95
CA ASP A 192 11.26 -14.66 15.16
C ASP A 192 12.27 -13.72 15.85
N PHE A 193 12.18 -12.41 15.59
CA PHE A 193 13.09 -11.36 16.06
C PHE A 193 12.31 -10.13 16.58
N PRO A 194 11.63 -10.24 17.72
CA PRO A 194 10.87 -9.13 18.28
C PRO A 194 11.82 -7.97 18.63
N PRO A 195 11.60 -6.76 18.10
CA PRO A 195 12.48 -5.64 18.37
C PRO A 195 12.23 -5.11 19.79
N SER A 196 13.23 -5.22 20.66
CA SER A 196 13.17 -4.71 22.04
C SER A 196 12.97 -3.19 22.10
N SER A 197 13.28 -2.46 21.03
CA SER A 197 13.02 -1.02 20.91
C SER A 197 11.52 -0.67 20.85
N LEU A 198 10.64 -1.65 20.63
CA LEU A 198 9.19 -1.46 20.67
C LEU A 198 8.59 -1.71 22.07
N ASP A 199 9.38 -2.24 23.01
CA ASP A 199 8.88 -2.58 24.34
C ASP A 199 8.39 -1.32 25.07
N GLY A 200 7.12 -1.33 25.48
CA GLY A 200 6.49 -0.19 26.16
C GLY A 200 6.02 0.93 25.24
N LEU A 201 6.21 0.81 23.92
CA LEU A 201 5.51 1.67 22.96
C LEU A 201 4.09 1.15 22.79
N TRP A 202 3.13 2.01 23.14
CA TRP A 202 1.72 1.79 22.85
C TRP A 202 1.35 2.75 21.73
N PRO A 203 0.87 2.27 20.58
CA PRO A 203 0.33 3.18 19.59
C PRO A 203 -0.83 3.89 20.29
N THR A 204 -0.80 5.23 20.30
CA THR A 204 -1.98 6.01 20.71
C THR A 204 -3.11 5.46 19.86
N ALA A 205 -4.15 4.91 20.51
CA ALA A 205 -5.15 4.13 19.82
C ALA A 205 -5.69 4.94 18.63
N ALA A 206 -5.20 4.66 17.41
CA ALA A 206 -5.96 4.92 16.21
C ALA A 206 -7.32 4.32 16.53
N ARG A 207 -8.35 5.18 16.58
CA ARG A 207 -9.68 4.87 17.13
C ARG A 207 -9.99 3.41 16.81
N PRO A 208 -10.38 2.58 17.79
CA PRO A 208 -10.78 1.22 17.50
C PRO A 208 -11.73 1.30 16.32
N THR A 209 -11.38 0.71 15.18
CA THR A 209 -12.21 0.75 13.96
C THR A 209 -13.58 0.10 14.17
N THR A 210 -13.86 -0.39 15.37
CA THR A 210 -15.17 -0.76 15.89
C THR A 210 -16.06 0.41 16.33
N SER A 211 -15.59 1.66 16.39
CA SER A 211 -16.39 2.81 16.87
C SER A 211 -17.33 3.44 15.82
N LEU A 212 -17.58 2.78 14.70
CA LEU A 212 -18.68 3.11 13.78
C LEU A 212 -19.95 2.28 14.05
N ARG A 213 -19.96 1.46 15.10
CA ARG A 213 -21.23 0.98 15.67
C ARG A 213 -21.83 2.11 16.50
N THR A 214 -23.00 2.59 16.09
CA THR A 214 -23.84 3.46 16.90
C THR A 214 -24.08 2.81 18.26
N GLU A 215 -24.16 3.61 19.32
CA GLU A 215 -24.43 3.13 20.69
C GLU A 215 -25.71 2.27 20.79
N ASP A 216 -26.60 2.38 19.80
CA ASP A 216 -27.82 1.57 19.65
C ASP A 216 -27.58 0.07 19.37
N ASP A 217 -26.42 -0.32 18.81
CA ASP A 217 -26.12 -1.73 18.49
C ASP A 217 -25.71 -2.56 19.73
N VAL A 218 -25.32 -1.89 20.83
CA VAL A 218 -24.88 -2.55 22.07
C VAL A 218 -26.05 -2.80 23.03
N ALA A 219 -27.15 -2.08 22.85
CA ALA A 219 -28.33 -2.21 23.71
C ALA A 219 -29.16 -3.49 23.44
N ALA A 220 -28.90 -4.20 22.33
CA ALA A 220 -29.68 -5.38 21.95
C ALA A 220 -29.13 -6.74 22.46
N ASP A 221 -27.95 -6.77 23.10
CA ASP A 221 -27.28 -8.04 23.46
C ASP A 221 -26.95 -8.18 24.96
N GLN A 222 -27.49 -7.31 25.82
CA GLN A 222 -27.17 -7.30 27.26
C GLN A 222 -28.33 -7.69 28.19
N THR A 223 -29.27 -8.52 27.71
CA THR A 223 -30.23 -9.19 28.60
C THR A 223 -30.36 -10.65 28.24
N ASP A 224 -29.31 -11.45 28.52
CA ASP A 224 -29.54 -12.79 29.06
C ASP A 224 -28.27 -13.44 29.66
N SER A 225 -28.29 -13.59 30.99
CA SER A 225 -27.68 -14.69 31.76
C SER A 225 -26.13 -14.83 31.80
N ALA A 226 -25.50 -14.03 32.66
CA ALA A 226 -24.10 -14.25 33.07
C ALA A 226 -23.89 -15.48 33.99
N ASP A 227 -24.97 -16.09 34.51
CA ASP A 227 -24.88 -17.17 35.51
C ASP A 227 -25.01 -18.61 34.95
N GLN A 228 -25.33 -18.79 33.66
CA GLN A 228 -25.42 -20.13 33.05
C GLN A 228 -24.15 -20.60 32.33
N ARG A 229 -23.19 -19.71 32.01
CA ARG A 229 -22.00 -20.08 31.22
C ARG A 229 -20.86 -20.70 32.04
N ARG A 230 -20.90 -20.64 33.38
CA ARG A 230 -19.80 -21.14 34.22
C ARG A 230 -19.82 -22.66 34.45
N SER A 231 -20.86 -23.35 33.98
CA SER A 231 -21.06 -24.80 34.21
C SER A 231 -20.86 -25.68 32.97
N GLN A 232 -20.56 -25.12 31.80
CA GLN A 232 -20.36 -25.88 30.54
C GLN A 232 -18.92 -25.82 29.99
N ALA A 233 -18.00 -25.07 30.61
CA ALA A 233 -16.63 -24.83 30.12
C ALA A 233 -15.64 -26.00 30.38
N SER A 234 -16.06 -27.25 30.34
CA SER A 234 -15.18 -28.41 30.64
C SER A 234 -15.17 -29.50 29.58
N GLN A 235 -15.54 -29.19 28.33
CA GLN A 235 -15.39 -30.14 27.21
C GLN A 235 -15.39 -29.50 25.81
N GLU A 236 -14.92 -28.25 25.67
CA GLU A 236 -14.64 -27.70 24.33
C GLU A 236 -13.34 -28.32 23.81
N GLN A 237 -13.47 -29.31 22.93
CA GLN A 237 -12.36 -29.80 22.11
C GLN A 237 -11.82 -28.62 21.30
N SER A 238 -10.58 -28.22 21.57
CA SER A 238 -9.90 -27.15 20.83
C SER A 238 -9.85 -27.52 19.35
N VAL A 239 -10.63 -26.84 18.52
CA VAL A 239 -10.57 -27.02 17.07
C VAL A 239 -9.20 -26.52 16.60
N PRO A 240 -8.38 -27.35 15.93
CA PRO A 240 -7.09 -26.90 15.41
C PRO A 240 -7.31 -25.77 14.40
N LEU A 241 -6.52 -24.70 14.50
CA LEU A 241 -6.59 -23.54 13.62
C LEU A 241 -5.42 -23.54 12.64
N CYS A 242 -5.67 -23.11 11.41
CA CYS A 242 -4.63 -22.93 10.41
C CYS A 242 -3.59 -21.92 10.89
N ARG A 243 -2.31 -22.31 10.85
CA ARG A 243 -1.18 -21.46 11.28
C ARG A 243 -1.06 -20.16 10.48
N TYR A 244 -1.60 -20.11 9.27
CA TYR A 244 -1.48 -18.96 8.37
C TYR A 244 -2.68 -18.02 8.40
N CYS A 245 -3.91 -18.53 8.26
CA CYS A 245 -5.12 -17.69 8.22
C CYS A 245 -5.95 -17.72 9.50
N GLY A 246 -5.68 -18.64 10.43
CA GLY A 246 -6.49 -18.80 11.64
C GLY A 246 -7.85 -19.49 11.43
N GLU A 247 -8.18 -19.95 10.22
CA GLU A 247 -9.42 -20.71 9.99
C GLU A 247 -9.38 -22.09 10.66
N ALA A 248 -10.55 -22.54 11.14
CA ALA A 248 -10.71 -23.89 11.67
C ALA A 248 -10.33 -24.94 10.63
N LEU A 249 -9.43 -25.84 11.01
CA LEU A 249 -9.05 -27.00 10.22
C LEU A 249 -10.10 -28.10 10.43
N PHE A 250 -10.41 -28.82 9.36
CA PHE A 250 -11.28 -29.99 9.46
C PHE A 250 -10.62 -31.06 10.34
N ALA A 251 -11.40 -31.69 11.21
CA ALA A 251 -10.91 -32.56 12.29
C ALA A 251 -10.07 -33.78 11.84
N ASP A 252 -10.11 -34.14 10.56
CA ASP A 252 -9.34 -35.25 9.99
C ASP A 252 -8.06 -34.78 9.26
N ASP A 253 -7.81 -33.47 9.21
CA ASP A 253 -6.63 -32.93 8.56
C ASP A 253 -5.50 -32.76 9.58
N GLN A 254 -4.55 -33.70 9.62
CA GLN A 254 -3.33 -33.63 10.46
C GLN A 254 -2.36 -32.50 10.04
N ARG A 255 -2.75 -31.62 9.13
CA ARG A 255 -1.90 -30.57 8.58
C ARG A 255 -2.22 -29.24 9.25
N ASP A 256 -1.20 -28.55 9.76
CA ASP A 256 -1.30 -27.23 10.42
C ASP A 256 -1.69 -26.08 9.45
N ILE A 257 -2.03 -26.37 8.19
CA ILE A 257 -2.26 -25.40 7.11
C ILE A 257 -3.51 -25.79 6.31
N CYS A 258 -4.48 -24.86 6.22
CA CYS A 258 -5.70 -25.07 5.44
C CYS A 258 -5.41 -25.18 3.93
N ILE A 259 -6.35 -25.77 3.19
CA ILE A 259 -6.21 -26.03 1.75
C ILE A 259 -5.97 -24.73 0.97
N GLU A 260 -6.71 -23.66 1.30
CA GLU A 260 -6.58 -22.36 0.62
C GLU A 260 -5.22 -21.71 0.87
N CYS A 261 -4.74 -21.69 2.12
CA CYS A 261 -3.41 -21.16 2.43
C CYS A 261 -2.31 -21.95 1.72
N ARG A 262 -2.46 -23.26 1.62
CA ARG A 262 -1.50 -24.10 0.91
C ARG A 262 -1.50 -23.85 -0.58
N LYS A 263 -2.67 -23.80 -1.20
CA LYS A 263 -2.79 -23.47 -2.62
C LYS A 263 -2.17 -22.11 -2.91
N SER A 264 -2.40 -21.12 -2.04
CA SER A 264 -1.76 -19.82 -2.15
C SER A 264 -0.23 -19.88 -1.97
N ILE A 265 0.29 -20.75 -1.10
CA ILE A 265 1.75 -20.96 -0.95
C ILE A 265 2.31 -21.58 -2.24
N GLU A 266 1.69 -22.62 -2.77
CA GLU A 266 2.11 -23.30 -4.00
C GLU A 266 2.07 -22.35 -5.21
N GLU A 267 1.01 -21.54 -5.34
CA GLU A 267 0.90 -20.52 -6.39
C GLU A 267 2.00 -19.45 -6.27
N ASN A 268 2.29 -18.97 -5.06
CA ASN A 268 3.37 -18.00 -4.83
C ASN A 268 4.76 -18.60 -5.10
N GLU A 269 4.99 -19.87 -4.77
CA GLU A 269 6.25 -20.56 -5.06
C GLU A 269 6.46 -20.69 -6.58
N LEU A 270 5.42 -21.06 -7.33
CA LEU A 270 5.47 -21.12 -8.79
C LEU A 270 5.71 -19.75 -9.44
N GLU A 271 5.08 -18.70 -8.91
CA GLU A 271 5.28 -17.33 -9.39
C GLU A 271 6.73 -16.86 -9.11
N MET A 272 7.24 -17.13 -7.90
CA MET A 272 8.64 -16.84 -7.57
C MET A 272 9.64 -17.58 -8.46
N GLU A 273 9.43 -18.87 -8.73
CA GLU A 273 10.27 -19.64 -9.65
C GLU A 273 10.20 -19.08 -11.09
N SER A 274 9.02 -18.61 -11.51
CA SER A 274 8.84 -17.97 -12.81
C SER A 274 9.59 -16.64 -12.89
N ASP A 275 9.52 -15.82 -11.85
CA ASP A 275 10.21 -14.54 -11.77
C ASP A 275 11.73 -14.71 -11.73
N GLU A 276 12.24 -15.69 -10.97
CA GLU A 276 13.66 -16.03 -10.97
C GLU A 276 14.14 -16.50 -12.35
N ALA A 277 13.35 -17.35 -13.03
CA ALA A 277 13.63 -17.78 -14.38
C ALA A 277 13.63 -16.62 -15.39
N ASN A 278 12.69 -15.67 -15.24
CA ASN A 278 12.60 -14.47 -16.06
C ASN A 278 13.78 -13.53 -15.80
N ALA A 279 14.15 -13.29 -14.54
CA ALA A 279 15.31 -12.48 -14.18
C ALA A 279 16.61 -13.07 -14.73
N TYR A 280 16.78 -14.39 -14.63
CA TYR A 280 17.91 -15.11 -15.21
C TYR A 280 17.93 -14.97 -16.74
N ALA A 281 16.80 -15.16 -17.41
CA ALA A 281 16.70 -15.01 -18.86
C ALA A 281 17.01 -13.58 -19.34
N THR A 282 16.58 -12.57 -18.58
CA THR A 282 16.81 -11.15 -18.88
C THR A 282 18.30 -10.81 -18.79
N THR A 283 18.97 -11.30 -17.73
CA THR A 283 20.41 -11.15 -17.55
C THR A 283 21.19 -11.80 -18.70
N ARG A 284 20.79 -13.03 -19.09
CA ARG A 284 21.43 -13.75 -20.20
C ARG A 284 21.22 -13.07 -21.56
N ARG A 285 20.07 -12.45 -21.80
CA ARG A 285 19.81 -11.64 -23.01
C ARG A 285 20.72 -10.41 -23.04
N ALA A 286 20.86 -9.72 -21.90
CA ALA A 286 21.75 -8.56 -21.80
C ALA A 286 23.21 -8.92 -22.12
N GLU A 287 23.71 -10.05 -21.59
CA GLU A 287 25.05 -10.56 -21.93
C GLU A 287 25.20 -10.91 -23.41
N ALA A 288 24.18 -11.51 -24.02
CA ALA A 288 24.19 -11.85 -25.45
C ALA A 288 24.24 -10.58 -26.31
N PHE A 289 23.45 -9.56 -26.00
CA PHE A 289 23.48 -8.27 -26.69
C PHE A 289 24.83 -7.56 -26.54
N ALA A 290 25.44 -7.59 -25.35
CA ALA A 290 26.77 -7.04 -25.14
C ALA A 290 27.83 -7.73 -26.02
N LYS A 291 27.79 -9.07 -26.11
CA LYS A 291 28.71 -9.84 -26.97
C LYS A 291 28.52 -9.54 -28.46
N ILE A 292 27.26 -9.47 -28.93
CA ILE A 292 26.95 -9.12 -30.32
C ILE A 292 27.43 -7.69 -30.62
N GLY A 293 27.17 -6.73 -29.73
CA GLY A 293 27.63 -5.35 -29.85
C GLY A 293 29.15 -5.25 -29.99
N CYS A 294 29.91 -5.94 -29.13
CA CYS A 294 31.37 -6.00 -29.23
C CYS A 294 31.86 -6.58 -30.57
N LEU A 295 31.21 -7.64 -31.07
CA LEU A 295 31.55 -8.24 -32.37
C LEU A 295 31.29 -7.26 -33.52
N THR A 296 30.16 -6.56 -33.51
CA THR A 296 29.81 -5.57 -34.53
C THR A 296 30.82 -4.42 -34.56
N VAL A 297 31.22 -3.89 -33.39
CA VAL A 297 32.24 -2.84 -33.30
C VAL A 297 33.58 -3.33 -33.85
N ALA A 298 34.00 -4.55 -33.53
CA ALA A 298 35.24 -5.12 -34.05
C ALA A 298 35.21 -5.27 -35.58
N ILE A 299 34.09 -5.74 -36.16
CA ILE A 299 33.92 -5.88 -37.62
C ILE A 299 33.99 -4.51 -38.30
N VAL A 300 33.31 -3.49 -37.77
CA VAL A 300 33.35 -2.13 -38.30
C VAL A 300 34.77 -1.56 -38.25
N PHE A 301 35.49 -1.77 -37.15
CA PHE A 301 36.87 -1.33 -37.01
C PHE A 301 37.81 -2.00 -38.02
N ILE A 302 37.68 -3.31 -38.23
CA ILE A 302 38.44 -4.04 -39.25
C ILE A 302 38.10 -3.51 -40.65
N ALA A 303 36.84 -3.26 -40.96
CA ALA A 303 36.43 -2.71 -42.25
C ALA A 303 37.03 -1.32 -42.50
N ILE A 304 37.10 -0.46 -41.48
CA ILE A 304 37.75 0.85 -41.56
C ILE A 304 39.25 0.72 -41.83
N LEU A 305 39.94 -0.19 -41.12
CA LEU A 305 41.37 -0.43 -41.32
C LEU A 305 41.67 -0.96 -42.73
N VAL A 306 40.86 -1.90 -43.22
CA VAL A 306 40.99 -2.44 -44.59
C VAL A 306 40.76 -1.34 -45.62
N TRP A 307 39.74 -0.51 -45.43
CA TRP A 307 39.45 0.61 -46.32
C TRP A 307 40.61 1.63 -46.36
N ALA A 308 41.18 1.97 -45.20
CA ALA A 308 42.34 2.86 -45.11
C ALA A 308 43.57 2.29 -45.84
N ALA A 309 43.87 1.00 -45.64
CA ALA A 309 44.99 0.34 -46.30
C ALA A 309 44.84 0.30 -47.83
N ILE A 310 43.62 0.09 -48.35
CA ILE A 310 43.35 0.11 -49.79
C ILE A 310 43.59 1.53 -50.35
N ARG A 311 43.11 2.56 -49.64
CA ARG A 311 43.23 3.97 -50.06
C ARG A 311 44.68 4.45 -50.16
N ASP A 312 45.56 4.00 -49.27
CA ASP A 312 46.98 4.38 -49.29
C ASP A 312 47.78 3.68 -50.41
N SER A 313 47.22 2.61 -51.00
CA SER A 313 47.87 1.83 -52.08
C SER A 313 47.53 2.30 -53.51
N SER A 314 46.65 3.29 -53.64
CA SER A 314 46.14 3.85 -54.91
C SER A 314 46.54 5.30 -55.08
#